data_AF-A0A1G8J236-F1
#
_entry.id   AF-A0A1G8J236-F1
#
_cell.length_a   1.000
_cell.length_b   1.000
_cell.length_c   1.000
_cell.angle_alpha   90.00
_cell.angle_beta   90.00
_cell.angle_gamma   90.00
#
_symmetry.space_group_name_H-M   'P 1'
#
loop_
_entity.id
_entity.type
_entity.pdbx_description
1 polymer ?
#
loop_
_entity_poly.entity_id
_entity_poly.type
_entity_poly.pdbx_seq_one_letter_code
_entity_poly.pdbx_strand_id
1 'polypeptide(L)'
;MSMGDSDLRIRPGRIRSTRAPKQKSFINQVLRAAKKAGHTSGQTVAGRRSVAYGRSTFGRGRIAFSRARLFSPTRRVVVKARVVCHKGRAFRSAPLSAHLAYLKRDGVTRSGERAEMFDACSDRADSADFAERCKDDRHHFRFIVSPEDAGEMTDLRAFTRDLAKQMETDLGTRLDWVAVDHWNTDNPHVHLLVRGVDEEGADLVISRDYISQGMRSRAEELIAIELGPKAEHEIRNSLEREVTAERWTRLDREIRLTADETGAIDLRPESPGQSDPEIRRLMVGRLQHLEKMGLAASELPGEWMVGLEAERSLRDLGMRGDIIKTMHRAFAERGEARGVADFVIEGGQPSSQIIGRLVDRGLHDELTGEAYALIDGTDGRAHHVRFRGLEAFEHAPPAGGIVEVRRFGPAGDTRPTLVLATRSDLDLGGQITAKGATWLDHRLVEREPMPLAMGGFGRETREAMEARTEQLIQQGLARREGQRIILQRDLLNTLRRRELDEVTAKVSADTRLPHVNAATGEHVAGTYRQRLTLASGRFAMIDNGLGFQLVPWSRELERKLGQHVTGVVKDGGGIEWGFGRKRDIGL
;
A
#
# COMPACT_ATOMS: atom_id res chain seq x y z
N MET A 1 2.70 -78.11 2.31
CA MET A 1 2.22 -77.74 3.66
C MET A 1 3.20 -76.72 4.21
N SER A 2 2.87 -75.54 4.73
CA SER A 2 1.65 -74.74 4.86
C SER A 2 2.13 -73.31 5.13
N MET A 3 1.52 -72.31 4.51
CA MET A 3 1.73 -70.89 4.80
C MET A 3 1.24 -70.55 6.22
N GLY A 4 1.76 -69.45 6.77
CA GLY A 4 1.35 -68.89 8.06
C GLY A 4 1.82 -67.44 8.22
N ASP A 5 1.28 -66.59 7.36
CA ASP A 5 1.24 -65.13 7.50
C ASP A 5 0.34 -64.77 8.69
N SER A 6 0.80 -63.89 9.59
CA SER A 6 0.02 -62.85 10.32
C SER A 6 0.63 -62.49 11.67
N ASP A 7 1.11 -61.26 11.80
CA ASP A 7 1.16 -60.58 13.09
C ASP A 7 0.76 -59.10 12.92
N LEU A 8 -0.51 -58.89 12.57
CA LEU A 8 -1.13 -57.57 12.38
C LEU A 8 -1.66 -57.07 13.74
N ARG A 9 -0.91 -56.17 14.40
CA ARG A 9 -1.37 -55.53 15.65
C ARG A 9 -2.20 -54.28 15.36
N ILE A 10 -3.53 -54.42 15.37
CA ILE A 10 -4.47 -53.29 15.29
C ILE A 10 -4.59 -52.62 16.67
N ARG A 11 -4.40 -51.29 16.73
CA ARG A 11 -4.77 -50.46 17.88
C ARG A 11 -6.06 -49.68 17.55
N PRO A 12 -7.22 -50.05 18.12
CA PRO A 12 -8.45 -49.29 17.90
C PRO A 12 -8.35 -47.89 18.53
N GLY A 13 -8.71 -46.87 17.76
CA GLY A 13 -8.85 -45.51 18.26
C GLY A 13 -10.08 -45.33 19.17
N ARG A 14 -10.12 -44.22 19.91
CA ARG A 14 -11.21 -43.88 20.85
C ARG A 14 -12.53 -43.64 20.11
N ILE A 15 -13.63 -44.20 20.62
CA ILE A 15 -14.96 -44.11 20.01
C ILE A 15 -15.46 -42.65 19.99
N ARG A 16 -15.91 -42.18 18.82
CA ARG A 16 -16.36 -40.82 18.42
C ARG A 16 -15.33 -39.82 17.85
N SER A 17 -14.28 -40.27 17.16
CA SER A 17 -13.53 -39.39 16.23
C SER A 17 -14.02 -39.56 14.78
N THR A 18 -14.67 -38.55 14.20
CA THR A 18 -15.15 -38.56 12.80
C THR A 18 -14.20 -37.91 11.81
N ARG A 19 -12.90 -37.83 12.10
CA ARG A 19 -11.88 -37.38 11.15
C ARG A 19 -10.72 -38.36 11.08
N ALA A 20 -10.41 -38.82 9.87
CA ALA A 20 -9.22 -39.60 9.56
C ALA A 20 -7.96 -38.82 9.98
N PRO A 21 -6.92 -39.47 10.54
CA PRO A 21 -5.68 -38.80 10.88
C PRO A 21 -5.01 -38.33 9.58
N LYS A 22 -4.75 -37.02 9.47
CA LYS A 22 -3.87 -36.46 8.42
C LYS A 22 -2.54 -37.20 8.51
N GLN A 23 -2.13 -37.86 7.42
CA GLN A 23 -0.82 -38.49 7.33
C GLN A 23 0.26 -37.44 7.62
N LYS A 24 1.17 -37.78 8.54
CA LYS A 24 2.39 -37.02 8.84
C LYS A 24 3.18 -36.79 7.53
N SER A 25 3.89 -35.68 7.44
CA SER A 25 4.78 -35.39 6.30
C SER A 25 5.86 -36.48 6.20
N PHE A 26 5.65 -37.46 5.32
CA PHE A 26 6.59 -38.54 4.98
C PHE A 26 7.99 -38.00 4.66
N ILE A 27 8.03 -36.81 4.07
CA ILE A 27 9.25 -36.08 3.70
C ILE A 27 10.13 -35.80 4.94
N ASN A 28 9.51 -35.47 6.09
CA ASN A 28 10.25 -35.15 7.32
C ASN A 28 10.86 -36.41 7.97
N GLN A 29 10.21 -37.57 7.85
CA GLN A 29 10.76 -38.85 8.30
C GLN A 29 11.93 -39.30 7.42
N VAL A 30 11.83 -39.11 6.11
CA VAL A 30 12.88 -39.46 5.14
C VAL A 30 14.13 -38.59 5.36
N LEU A 31 13.99 -37.28 5.55
CA LEU A 31 15.12 -36.38 5.82
C LEU A 31 15.83 -36.72 7.14
N ARG A 32 15.08 -37.10 8.18
CA ARG A 32 15.65 -37.51 9.48
C ARG A 32 16.37 -38.85 9.39
N ALA A 33 15.84 -39.81 8.63
CA ALA A 33 16.48 -41.11 8.38
C ALA A 33 17.79 -40.95 7.60
N ALA A 34 17.83 -40.09 6.59
CA ALA A 34 19.03 -39.78 5.82
C ALA A 34 20.14 -39.15 6.69
N LYS A 35 19.78 -38.24 7.61
CA LYS A 35 20.73 -37.59 8.53
C LYS A 35 21.24 -38.55 9.62
N LYS A 36 20.38 -39.46 10.12
CA LYS A 36 20.76 -40.51 11.08
C LYS A 36 21.67 -41.57 10.47
N ALA A 37 21.62 -41.74 9.14
CA ALA A 37 22.47 -42.63 8.36
C ALA A 37 23.81 -41.98 7.89
N GLY A 38 24.11 -40.75 8.30
CA GLY A 38 25.43 -40.13 8.08
C GLY A 38 25.72 -39.70 6.63
N HIS A 39 24.72 -39.58 5.76
CA HIS A 39 24.94 -39.16 4.37
C HIS A 39 24.97 -37.63 4.25
N THR A 40 26.18 -37.06 4.06
CA THR A 40 26.40 -35.68 3.60
C THR A 40 26.63 -35.70 2.10
N SER A 41 25.58 -35.55 1.27
CA SER A 41 25.77 -35.30 -0.15
C SER A 41 26.15 -33.84 -0.37
N GLY A 42 27.46 -33.57 -0.43
CA GLY A 42 27.99 -32.35 -0.98
C GLY A 42 27.75 -32.33 -2.49
N GLN A 43 26.85 -31.46 -2.96
CA GLN A 43 26.86 -30.98 -4.35
C GLN A 43 26.22 -29.60 -4.42
N THR A 44 27.08 -28.63 -4.75
CA THR A 44 26.78 -27.24 -5.05
C THR A 44 26.00 -27.13 -6.36
N VAL A 45 24.81 -26.53 -6.31
CA VAL A 45 24.14 -25.99 -7.50
C VAL A 45 24.22 -24.46 -7.44
N ALA A 46 24.89 -23.90 -8.43
CA ALA A 46 25.12 -22.47 -8.58
C ALA A 46 23.82 -21.71 -8.89
N GLY A 47 23.51 -20.68 -8.10
CA GLY A 47 22.44 -19.73 -8.43
C GLY A 47 22.00 -18.87 -7.24
N ARG A 48 22.42 -17.60 -7.26
CA ARG A 48 22.10 -16.47 -6.34
C ARG A 48 22.87 -16.43 -5.01
N ARG A 49 23.86 -15.53 -4.98
CA ARG A 49 24.63 -15.10 -3.81
C ARG A 49 23.70 -14.47 -2.76
N SER A 50 23.27 -15.25 -1.76
CA SER A 50 23.19 -14.74 -0.39
C SER A 50 24.54 -15.01 0.25
N VAL A 51 25.13 -14.00 0.89
CA VAL A 51 26.34 -14.19 1.71
C VAL A 51 25.89 -14.88 3.00
N ALA A 52 25.55 -16.16 2.90
CA ALA A 52 25.43 -17.02 4.06
C ALA A 52 26.85 -17.37 4.49
N TYR A 53 27.43 -16.58 5.40
CA TYR A 53 28.53 -17.08 6.23
C TYR A 53 28.10 -18.46 6.73
N GLY A 54 28.85 -19.51 6.40
CA GLY A 54 28.61 -20.86 6.89
C GLY A 54 28.56 -20.81 8.41
N ARG A 55 27.36 -20.87 8.98
CA ARG A 55 27.18 -20.85 10.43
C ARG A 55 27.48 -22.26 10.91
N SER A 56 28.54 -22.43 11.69
CA SER A 56 28.81 -23.70 12.35
C SER A 56 27.56 -24.13 13.12
N THR A 57 26.93 -25.22 12.67
CA THR A 57 25.85 -25.91 13.39
C THR A 57 26.40 -26.79 14.52
N PHE A 58 27.74 -26.86 14.63
CA PHE A 58 28.48 -27.66 15.57
C PHE A 58 29.01 -26.76 16.71
N GLY A 59 28.36 -26.81 17.87
CA GLY A 59 28.82 -26.08 19.06
C GLY A 59 27.77 -26.01 20.19
N ARG A 60 28.22 -26.19 21.45
CA ARG A 60 27.42 -25.94 22.67
C ARG A 60 27.28 -24.42 22.90
N GLY A 61 26.20 -23.97 23.56
CA GLY A 61 26.03 -22.56 23.98
C GLY A 61 25.14 -21.67 23.09
N ARG A 62 24.47 -22.22 22.08
CA ARG A 62 23.62 -21.48 21.12
C ARG A 62 22.48 -20.66 21.76
N ILE A 63 21.95 -21.17 22.87
CA ILE A 63 20.85 -20.58 23.67
C ILE A 63 21.39 -19.66 24.78
N ALA A 64 22.71 -19.62 25.03
CA ALA A 64 23.29 -18.84 26.13
C ALA A 64 23.03 -17.32 26.00
N PHE A 65 22.82 -16.84 24.77
CA PHE A 65 22.56 -15.44 24.47
C PHE A 65 21.07 -15.11 24.25
N SER A 66 20.16 -16.09 24.37
CA SER A 66 18.73 -15.87 24.14
C SER A 66 18.16 -14.84 25.12
N ARG A 67 18.62 -14.85 26.39
CA ARG A 67 18.21 -13.87 27.39
C ARG A 67 18.62 -12.46 27.01
N ALA A 68 19.88 -12.25 26.63
CA ALA A 68 20.36 -10.95 26.18
C ALA A 68 19.61 -10.42 24.94
N ARG A 69 19.22 -11.31 24.02
CA ARG A 69 18.47 -10.93 22.79
C ARG A 69 16.99 -10.64 23.04
N LEU A 70 16.34 -11.40 23.93
CA LEU A 70 14.90 -11.27 24.19
C LEU A 70 14.58 -10.25 25.28
N PHE A 71 15.40 -10.19 26.33
CA PHE A 71 15.26 -9.32 27.50
C PHE A 71 16.21 -8.12 27.44
N SER A 72 16.53 -7.62 26.24
CA SER A 72 17.30 -6.38 26.12
C SER A 72 16.48 -5.20 26.68
N PRO A 73 17.02 -4.40 27.63
CA PRO A 73 16.36 -3.22 28.16
C PRO A 73 16.39 -2.03 27.18
N THR A 74 17.18 -2.13 26.10
CA THR A 74 17.29 -1.07 25.09
C THR A 74 16.01 -0.95 24.27
N ARG A 75 15.45 0.26 24.17
CA ARG A 75 14.38 0.56 23.22
C ARG A 75 14.95 0.55 21.81
N ARG A 76 14.28 -0.13 20.88
CA ARG A 76 14.79 -0.33 19.52
C ARG A 76 14.36 0.81 18.61
N VAL A 77 15.14 1.04 17.55
CA VAL A 77 14.71 1.91 16.45
C VAL A 77 14.68 1.14 15.13
N VAL A 78 13.56 1.23 14.43
CA VAL A 78 13.50 0.76 13.05
C VAL A 78 13.90 1.93 12.15
N VAL A 79 15.06 1.80 11.49
CA VAL A 79 15.47 2.69 10.41
C VAL A 79 15.31 1.95 9.09
N LYS A 80 14.52 2.51 8.18
CA LYS A 80 14.47 2.08 6.78
C LYS A 80 15.01 3.20 5.90
N ALA A 81 15.74 2.84 4.86
CA ALA A 81 16.38 3.80 3.97
C ALA A 81 16.18 3.43 2.51
N ARG A 82 16.01 4.44 1.66
CA ARG A 82 16.03 4.30 0.20
C ARG A 82 16.80 5.45 -0.42
N VAL A 83 17.67 5.13 -1.37
CA VAL A 83 18.31 6.10 -2.26
C VAL A 83 17.46 6.23 -3.52
N VAL A 84 17.05 7.45 -3.85
CA VAL A 84 16.17 7.73 -4.99
C VAL A 84 16.93 8.58 -5.99
N CYS A 85 17.23 8.01 -7.16
CA CYS A 85 18.00 8.68 -8.21
C CYS A 85 17.10 9.52 -9.12
N HIS A 86 17.51 10.76 -9.41
CA HIS A 86 16.81 11.68 -10.31
C HIS A 86 17.27 11.56 -11.77
N LYS A 87 18.35 10.84 -12.04
CA LYS A 87 18.92 10.64 -13.39
C LYS A 87 19.07 9.15 -13.73
N GLY A 88 18.96 8.80 -15.03
CA GLY A 88 19.25 7.47 -15.57
C GLY A 88 18.05 6.51 -15.70
N ARG A 89 18.30 5.26 -16.15
CA ARG A 89 17.26 4.23 -16.43
C ARG A 89 16.43 3.80 -15.20
N ALA A 90 16.92 4.12 -13.99
CA ALA A 90 16.25 3.88 -12.71
C ALA A 90 15.26 5.00 -12.31
N PHE A 91 15.06 6.00 -13.17
CA PHE A 91 14.05 7.06 -13.04
C PHE A 91 12.62 6.47 -13.13
N ARG A 92 12.19 5.85 -12.04
CA ARG A 92 10.84 5.23 -11.89
C ARG A 92 10.19 5.57 -10.54
N SER A 93 10.73 6.54 -9.81
CA SER A 93 10.08 7.06 -8.60
C SER A 93 9.19 8.24 -8.98
N ALA A 94 8.04 8.34 -8.31
CA ALA A 94 7.19 9.52 -8.38
C ALA A 94 8.03 10.80 -8.14
N PRO A 95 7.70 11.92 -8.83
CA PRO A 95 8.36 13.21 -8.62
C PRO A 95 8.43 13.54 -7.12
N LEU A 96 9.55 14.12 -6.67
CA LEU A 96 9.76 14.46 -5.26
C LEU A 96 8.62 15.33 -4.71
N SER A 97 8.12 16.26 -5.52
CA SER A 97 6.94 17.08 -5.20
C SER A 97 5.69 16.28 -4.89
N ALA A 98 5.40 15.22 -5.66
CA ALA A 98 4.25 14.35 -5.42
C ALA A 98 4.42 13.54 -4.11
N HIS A 99 5.65 13.12 -3.80
CA HIS A 99 5.93 12.42 -2.55
C HIS A 99 5.81 13.36 -1.34
N LEU A 100 6.34 14.57 -1.41
CA LEU A 100 6.22 15.59 -0.35
C LEU A 100 4.76 15.99 -0.13
N ALA A 101 3.98 16.15 -1.20
CA ALA A 101 2.55 16.45 -1.10
C ALA A 101 1.77 15.30 -0.41
N TYR A 102 2.15 14.06 -0.68
CA TYR A 102 1.56 12.89 -0.01
C TYR A 102 1.90 12.85 1.49
N LEU A 103 3.17 13.10 1.84
CA LEU A 103 3.64 13.12 3.22
C LEU A 103 2.96 14.21 4.07
N LYS A 104 2.52 15.31 3.45
CA LYS A 104 1.75 16.41 4.06
C LYS A 104 0.23 16.20 4.04
N ARG A 105 -0.30 14.99 3.85
CA ARG A 105 -1.76 14.76 3.79
C ARG A 105 -2.42 14.97 5.17
N ASP A 106 -3.69 15.34 5.16
CA ASP A 106 -4.53 15.49 6.36
C ASP A 106 -4.61 14.19 7.17
N GLY A 107 -4.69 14.33 8.49
CA GLY A 107 -4.91 13.21 9.41
C GLY A 107 -3.64 12.43 9.74
N VAL A 108 -2.44 12.99 9.58
CA VAL A 108 -1.18 12.29 9.92
C VAL A 108 -0.49 12.85 11.16
N THR A 109 -0.91 13.99 11.72
CA THR A 109 -0.35 14.53 12.99
C THR A 109 -1.08 14.01 14.22
N ARG A 110 -0.51 14.23 15.40
CA ARG A 110 -1.13 13.90 16.71
C ARG A 110 -2.49 14.58 16.93
N SER A 111 -2.72 15.74 16.33
CA SER A 111 -3.98 16.50 16.37
C SER A 111 -4.98 16.09 15.28
N GLY A 112 -4.60 15.23 14.32
CA GLY A 112 -5.41 14.91 13.15
C GLY A 112 -5.39 16.00 12.06
N GLU A 113 -4.59 17.04 12.24
CA GLU A 113 -4.40 18.11 11.27
C GLU A 113 -3.45 17.71 10.14
N ARG A 114 -3.30 18.61 9.17
CA ARG A 114 -2.32 18.49 8.09
C ARG A 114 -0.90 18.58 8.64
N ALA A 115 -0.04 17.64 8.27
CA ALA A 115 1.34 17.71 8.75
C ALA A 115 2.15 18.80 8.07
N GLU A 116 2.82 19.60 8.90
CA GLU A 116 3.82 20.58 8.49
C GLU A 116 5.19 19.89 8.42
N MET A 117 5.94 20.17 7.35
CA MET A 117 7.34 19.74 7.27
C MET A 117 8.17 20.65 8.18
N PHE A 118 9.22 20.10 8.78
CA PHE A 118 10.18 20.83 9.57
C PHE A 118 11.61 20.53 9.09
N ASP A 119 12.55 21.40 9.45
CA ASP A 119 13.96 21.28 9.14
C ASP A 119 14.81 21.55 10.40
N ALA A 120 16.11 21.74 10.21
CA ALA A 120 17.06 21.99 11.29
C ALA A 120 16.75 23.25 12.12
N CYS A 121 16.10 24.27 11.54
CA CYS A 121 15.90 25.58 12.15
C CYS A 121 14.43 26.01 12.28
N SER A 122 13.51 25.36 11.56
CA SER A 122 12.11 25.76 11.44
C SER A 122 11.16 24.57 11.61
N ASP A 123 9.98 24.83 12.17
CA ASP A 123 8.85 23.91 12.21
C ASP A 123 7.96 23.97 10.95
N ARG A 124 8.29 24.88 10.02
CA ARG A 124 7.56 25.16 8.78
C ARG A 124 8.51 25.25 7.59
N ALA A 125 9.14 24.12 7.26
CA ALA A 125 10.01 24.01 6.11
C ALA A 125 9.21 24.07 4.79
N ASP A 126 9.73 24.84 3.83
CA ASP A 126 9.16 24.91 2.49
C ASP A 126 9.54 23.67 1.67
N SER A 127 8.54 22.81 1.43
CA SER A 127 8.71 21.59 0.66
C SER A 127 8.93 21.85 -0.83
N ALA A 128 8.37 22.94 -1.37
CA ALA A 128 8.53 23.27 -2.79
C ALA A 128 9.95 23.77 -3.05
N ASP A 129 10.48 24.62 -2.16
CA ASP A 129 11.87 25.06 -2.22
C ASP A 129 12.85 23.90 -2.11
N PHE A 130 12.68 23.01 -1.13
CA PHE A 130 13.50 21.80 -1.01
C PHE A 130 13.44 20.92 -2.27
N ALA A 131 12.25 20.75 -2.87
CA ALA A 131 12.10 19.97 -4.09
C ALA A 131 12.82 20.59 -5.29
N GLU A 132 12.83 21.92 -5.41
CA GLU A 132 13.55 22.62 -6.46
C GLU A 132 15.06 22.52 -6.25
N ARG A 133 15.56 22.64 -5.01
CA ARG A 133 16.99 22.43 -4.69
C ARG A 133 17.46 21.03 -5.07
N CYS A 134 16.61 20.00 -4.91
CA CYS A 134 16.95 18.61 -5.22
C CYS A 134 16.86 18.24 -6.71
N LYS A 135 16.32 19.12 -7.56
CA LYS A 135 15.91 18.78 -8.94
C LYS A 135 17.06 18.30 -9.83
N ASP A 136 18.22 18.95 -9.69
CA ASP A 136 19.41 18.67 -10.51
C ASP A 136 20.39 17.71 -9.84
N ASP A 137 20.12 17.29 -8.60
CA ASP A 137 20.95 16.36 -7.86
C ASP A 137 20.95 14.97 -8.52
N ARG A 138 21.97 14.18 -8.25
CA ARG A 138 22.01 12.79 -8.71
C ARG A 138 20.94 11.94 -8.02
N HIS A 139 20.77 12.13 -6.72
CA HIS A 139 19.86 11.37 -5.85
C HIS A 139 19.45 12.18 -4.63
N HIS A 140 18.47 11.66 -3.88
CA HIS A 140 18.22 12.02 -2.48
C HIS A 140 18.02 10.75 -1.65
N PHE A 141 18.13 10.89 -0.34
CA PHE A 141 17.86 9.82 0.61
C PHE A 141 16.49 10.01 1.23
N ARG A 142 15.76 8.90 1.38
CA ARG A 142 14.52 8.82 2.16
C ARG A 142 14.75 7.88 3.32
N PHE A 143 14.63 8.39 4.52
CA PHE A 143 14.68 7.62 5.75
C PHE A 143 13.30 7.58 6.39
N ILE A 144 12.96 6.43 6.95
CA ILE A 144 11.86 6.28 7.90
C ILE A 144 12.50 5.84 9.21
N VAL A 145 12.30 6.65 10.25
CA VAL A 145 12.82 6.40 11.59
C VAL A 145 11.62 6.18 12.51
N SER A 146 11.49 4.96 13.03
CA SER A 146 10.40 4.56 13.92
C SER A 146 10.97 4.12 15.27
N PRO A 147 11.03 5.03 16.25
CA PRO A 147 11.30 4.70 17.65
C PRO A 147 10.29 3.69 18.21
N GLU A 148 10.75 2.70 18.97
CA GLU A 148 9.88 1.91 19.83
C GLU A 148 9.32 2.82 20.94
N ASP A 149 8.03 2.71 21.22
CA ASP A 149 7.32 3.53 22.21
C ASP A 149 7.34 5.05 21.89
N ALA A 150 7.42 5.41 20.61
CA ALA A 150 7.38 6.80 20.13
C ALA A 150 6.19 7.62 20.65
N GLY A 151 5.08 6.96 21.02
CA GLY A 151 3.92 7.61 21.61
C GLY A 151 4.14 8.19 23.01
N GLU A 152 5.16 7.71 23.72
CA GLU A 152 5.56 8.19 25.05
C GLU A 152 6.60 9.32 24.98
N MET A 153 7.18 9.56 23.79
CA MET A 153 8.14 10.64 23.57
C MET A 153 7.45 12.00 23.63
N THR A 154 8.18 12.99 24.12
CA THR A 154 7.69 14.36 24.28
C THR A 154 7.64 15.06 22.92
N ASP A 155 8.71 14.93 22.13
CA ASP A 155 8.87 15.66 20.87
C ASP A 155 9.70 14.87 19.84
N LEU A 156 9.00 14.25 18.87
CA LEU A 156 9.62 13.55 17.74
C LEU A 156 10.43 14.48 16.81
N ARG A 157 10.10 15.77 16.75
CA ARG A 157 10.82 16.74 15.91
C ARG A 157 12.15 17.10 16.54
N ALA A 158 12.18 17.36 17.86
CA ALA A 158 13.41 17.55 18.61
C ALA A 158 14.34 16.34 18.48
N PHE A 159 13.81 15.13 18.70
CA PHE A 159 14.53 13.88 18.48
C PHE A 159 15.15 13.79 17.07
N THR A 160 14.39 14.17 16.04
CA THR A 160 14.87 14.13 14.65
C THR A 160 15.99 15.14 14.40
N ARG A 161 15.90 16.34 14.97
CA ARG A 161 16.95 17.36 14.87
C ARG A 161 18.25 16.89 15.54
N ASP A 162 18.15 16.27 16.69
CA ASP A 162 19.32 15.75 17.40
C ASP A 162 19.93 14.55 16.67
N LEU A 163 19.11 13.69 16.07
CA LEU A 163 19.59 12.63 15.18
C LEU A 163 20.32 13.20 13.96
N ALA A 164 19.77 14.23 13.31
CA ALA A 164 20.40 14.87 12.17
C ALA A 164 21.76 15.50 12.54
N LYS A 165 21.88 16.16 13.70
CA LYS A 165 23.17 16.69 14.19
C LYS A 165 24.21 15.59 14.44
N GLN A 166 23.79 14.46 15.00
CA GLN A 166 24.69 13.31 15.18
C GLN A 166 25.13 12.75 13.81
N MET A 167 24.24 12.70 12.83
CA MET A 167 24.58 12.33 11.46
C MET A 167 25.57 13.29 10.83
N GLU A 168 25.38 14.60 10.95
CA GLU A 168 26.33 15.60 10.46
C GLU A 168 27.72 15.42 11.09
N THR A 169 27.76 15.15 12.39
CA THR A 169 29.01 14.91 13.12
C THR A 169 29.72 13.63 12.65
N ASP A 170 28.97 12.55 12.49
CA ASP A 170 29.51 11.25 12.06
C ASP A 170 29.97 11.27 10.59
N LEU A 171 29.27 12.02 9.73
CA LEU A 171 29.56 12.12 8.30
C LEU A 171 30.60 13.21 7.98
N GLY A 172 30.82 14.16 8.89
CA GLY A 172 31.78 15.26 8.73
C GLY A 172 31.34 16.31 7.71
N THR A 173 30.04 16.46 7.46
CA THR A 173 29.44 17.46 6.55
C THR A 173 28.08 17.88 7.09
N ARG A 174 27.66 19.12 6.81
CA ARG A 174 26.27 19.54 7.01
C ARG A 174 25.32 18.82 6.06
N LEU A 175 24.07 18.64 6.51
CA LEU A 175 23.02 17.98 5.75
C LEU A 175 21.89 18.98 5.44
N ASP A 176 21.48 19.06 4.17
CA ASP A 176 20.23 19.72 3.77
C ASP A 176 19.10 18.69 3.83
N TRP A 177 18.12 18.90 4.71
CA TRP A 177 17.05 17.94 4.94
C TRP A 177 15.73 18.60 5.32
N VAL A 178 14.64 17.88 5.04
CA VAL A 178 13.29 18.16 5.54
C VAL A 178 12.69 16.90 6.11
N ALA A 179 11.86 17.03 7.14
CA ALA A 179 11.22 15.90 7.79
C ALA A 179 9.75 16.17 8.12
N VAL A 180 9.01 15.09 8.36
CA VAL A 180 7.65 15.12 8.87
C VAL A 180 7.39 13.94 9.80
N ASP A 181 6.73 14.20 10.92
CA ASP A 181 6.30 13.20 11.88
C ASP A 181 4.86 12.73 11.62
N HIS A 182 4.65 11.42 11.62
CA HIS A 182 3.36 10.76 11.41
C HIS A 182 2.92 10.01 12.67
N TRP A 183 1.68 10.22 13.10
CA TRP A 183 1.05 9.69 14.32
C TRP A 183 -0.21 8.85 14.05
N ASN A 184 -0.68 8.81 12.79
CA ASN A 184 -1.87 8.04 12.40
C ASN A 184 -1.58 6.54 12.24
N THR A 185 -0.35 6.10 12.38
CA THR A 185 -0.01 4.67 12.39
C THR A 185 -0.01 4.13 13.82
N ASP A 186 -0.17 2.81 13.98
CA ASP A 186 -0.07 2.14 15.30
C ASP A 186 1.29 2.41 15.99
N ASN A 187 2.30 2.88 15.25
CA ASN A 187 3.59 3.34 15.75
C ASN A 187 3.95 4.69 15.12
N PRO A 188 4.02 5.79 15.89
CA PRO A 188 4.49 7.07 15.38
C PRO A 188 5.91 6.97 14.80
N HIS A 189 6.17 7.69 13.72
CA HIS A 189 7.46 7.63 13.03
C HIS A 189 7.74 8.91 12.26
N VAL A 190 9.00 9.09 11.86
CA VAL A 190 9.44 10.27 11.11
C VAL A 190 9.93 9.88 9.72
N HIS A 191 9.45 10.61 8.72
CA HIS A 191 10.05 10.65 7.40
C HIS A 191 11.11 11.73 7.36
N LEU A 192 12.37 11.34 7.14
CA LEU A 192 13.50 12.26 6.99
C LEU A 192 14.04 12.17 5.56
N LEU A 193 13.92 13.26 4.80
CA LEU A 193 14.43 13.37 3.44
C LEU A 193 15.71 14.20 3.47
N VAL A 194 16.80 13.61 3.02
CA VAL A 194 18.12 14.26 2.99
C VAL A 194 18.56 14.40 1.54
N ARG A 195 18.99 15.60 1.17
CA ARG A 195 19.52 15.93 -0.15
C ARG A 195 20.76 15.07 -0.45
N GLY A 196 20.99 14.73 -1.72
CA GLY A 196 22.12 13.87 -2.11
C GLY A 196 23.42 14.61 -2.38
N VAL A 197 23.58 15.83 -1.85
CA VAL A 197 24.79 16.63 -1.97
C VAL A 197 25.31 17.04 -0.60
N ASP A 198 26.62 17.18 -0.46
CA ASP A 198 27.31 17.68 0.74
C ASP A 198 27.40 19.21 0.77
N GLU A 199 28.07 19.76 1.78
CA GLU A 199 28.21 21.21 1.97
C GLU A 199 29.10 21.89 0.91
N GLU A 200 29.99 21.15 0.27
CA GLU A 200 30.79 21.58 -0.88
C GLU A 200 30.05 21.45 -2.22
N GLY A 201 28.86 20.84 -2.22
CA GLY A 201 28.03 20.62 -3.41
C GLY A 201 28.42 19.39 -4.24
N ALA A 202 29.28 18.51 -3.71
CA ALA A 202 29.58 17.22 -4.30
C ALA A 202 28.55 16.15 -3.90
N ASP A 203 28.55 15.00 -4.59
CA ASP A 203 27.60 13.93 -4.33
C ASP A 203 27.80 13.32 -2.93
N LEU A 204 26.81 13.45 -2.04
CA LEU A 204 26.81 12.83 -0.73
C LEU A 204 26.68 11.30 -0.86
N VAL A 205 27.70 10.58 -0.38
CA VAL A 205 27.75 9.11 -0.36
C VAL A 205 27.81 8.60 1.08
N ILE A 206 26.71 7.99 1.53
CA ILE A 206 26.61 7.42 2.87
C ILE A 206 26.86 5.90 2.80
N SER A 207 27.77 5.41 3.64
CA SER A 207 28.04 3.96 3.75
C SER A 207 26.77 3.18 4.14
N ARG A 208 26.58 2.02 3.50
CA ARG A 208 25.48 1.11 3.82
C ARG A 208 25.52 0.67 5.28
N ASP A 209 26.70 0.50 5.87
CA ASP A 209 26.84 0.08 7.26
C ASP A 209 26.46 1.21 8.21
N TYR A 210 26.77 2.46 7.85
CA TYR A 210 26.30 3.62 8.60
C TYR A 210 24.76 3.71 8.58
N ILE A 211 24.14 3.64 7.39
CA ILE A 211 22.67 3.64 7.25
C ILE A 211 22.05 2.47 8.04
N SER A 212 22.63 1.29 7.91
CA SER A 212 22.01 0.07 8.42
C SER A 212 22.33 -0.22 9.88
N GLN A 213 23.36 0.37 10.49
CA GLN A 213 23.75 0.15 11.89
C GLN A 213 24.05 1.45 12.63
N GLY A 214 24.88 2.33 12.06
CA GLY A 214 25.30 3.59 12.70
C GLY A 214 24.12 4.50 13.05
N MET A 215 23.32 4.88 12.07
CA MET A 215 22.12 5.72 12.25
C MET A 215 21.13 5.10 13.25
N ARG A 216 21.00 3.76 13.26
CA ARG A 216 20.16 3.08 14.26
C ARG A 216 20.73 3.22 15.66
N SER A 217 22.03 3.00 15.85
CA SER A 217 22.69 3.13 17.16
C SER A 217 22.50 4.53 17.74
N ARG A 218 22.73 5.57 16.91
CA ARG A 218 22.51 6.97 17.27
C ARG A 218 21.08 7.24 17.72
N ALA A 219 20.10 6.75 16.97
CA ALA A 219 18.70 6.88 17.31
C ALA A 219 18.33 6.12 18.61
N GLU A 220 18.89 4.94 18.85
CA GLU A 220 18.68 4.16 20.07
C GLU A 220 19.31 4.84 21.30
N GLU A 221 20.50 5.44 21.16
CA GLU A 221 21.15 6.26 22.20
C GLU A 221 20.27 7.45 22.60
N LEU A 222 19.71 8.18 21.63
CA LEU A 222 18.82 9.32 21.88
C LEU A 222 17.55 8.93 22.64
N ILE A 223 16.91 7.82 22.25
CA ILE A 223 15.71 7.34 22.96
C ILE A 223 16.06 6.86 24.37
N ALA A 224 17.22 6.23 24.56
CA ALA A 224 17.66 5.80 25.88
C ALA A 224 17.85 7.00 26.83
N ILE A 225 18.27 8.16 26.32
CA ILE A 225 18.36 9.40 27.09
C ILE A 225 16.96 9.90 27.47
N GLU A 226 15.99 9.87 26.55
CA GLU A 226 14.65 10.42 26.77
C GLU A 226 13.75 9.52 27.62
N LEU A 227 13.64 8.23 27.27
CA LEU A 227 12.67 7.29 27.86
C LEU A 227 13.29 6.28 28.83
N GLY A 228 14.63 6.24 28.92
CA GLY A 228 15.33 5.27 29.74
C GLY A 228 15.17 3.81 29.30
N PRO A 229 15.75 2.85 30.05
CA PRO A 229 15.64 1.43 29.78
C PRO A 229 14.21 0.90 30.00
N LYS A 230 13.82 -0.11 29.22
CA LYS A 230 12.57 -0.86 29.43
C LYS A 230 12.64 -1.67 30.72
N ALA A 231 11.55 -1.65 31.49
CA ALA A 231 11.46 -2.50 32.66
C ALA A 231 11.28 -3.98 32.26
N GLU A 232 11.90 -4.89 33.00
CA GLU A 232 11.90 -6.33 32.65
C GLU A 232 10.48 -6.92 32.56
N HIS A 233 9.56 -6.46 33.42
CA HIS A 233 8.17 -6.91 33.40
C HIS A 233 7.40 -6.46 32.14
N GLU A 234 7.72 -5.29 31.58
CA GLU A 234 7.16 -4.84 30.30
C GLU A 234 7.64 -5.71 29.15
N ILE A 235 8.93 -6.07 29.16
CA ILE A 235 9.52 -6.96 28.16
C ILE A 235 8.85 -8.34 28.23
N ARG A 236 8.69 -8.88 29.43
CA ARG A 236 7.97 -10.15 29.67
C ARG A 236 6.55 -10.11 29.10
N ASN A 237 5.76 -9.11 29.47
CA ASN A 237 4.38 -8.95 28.99
C ASN A 237 4.32 -8.84 27.45
N SER A 238 5.30 -8.16 26.84
CA SER A 238 5.40 -8.04 25.39
C SER A 238 5.71 -9.40 24.73
N LEU A 239 6.66 -10.17 25.27
CA LEU A 239 7.01 -11.50 24.76
C LEU A 239 5.85 -12.51 24.93
N GLU A 240 5.10 -12.44 26.03
CA GLU A 240 3.92 -13.27 26.24
C GLU A 240 2.84 -13.01 25.18
N ARG A 241 2.63 -11.75 24.77
CA ARG A 241 1.73 -11.39 23.67
C ARG A 241 2.24 -11.89 22.30
N GLU A 242 3.57 -11.95 22.10
CA GLU A 242 4.16 -12.48 20.86
C GLU A 242 3.90 -13.98 20.66
N VAL A 243 3.63 -14.74 21.73
CA VAL A 243 3.38 -16.19 21.65
C VAL A 243 2.23 -16.51 20.68
N THR A 244 1.11 -15.79 20.76
CA THR A 244 -0.09 -16.02 19.96
C THR A 244 -0.23 -15.06 18.77
N ALA A 245 0.78 -14.23 18.50
CA ALA A 245 0.71 -13.24 17.45
C ALA A 245 0.81 -13.86 16.05
N GLU A 246 -0.15 -13.62 15.17
CA GLU A 246 -0.16 -14.12 13.78
C GLU A 246 0.72 -13.27 12.85
N ARG A 247 1.95 -12.97 13.29
CA ARG A 247 2.96 -12.22 12.54
C ARG A 247 4.36 -12.72 12.89
N TRP A 248 5.38 -12.31 12.15
CA TRP A 248 6.78 -12.61 12.49
C TRP A 248 7.26 -11.79 13.69
N THR A 249 7.80 -12.45 14.72
CA THR A 249 8.09 -11.86 16.04
C THR A 249 9.56 -11.97 16.46
N ARG A 250 9.92 -11.54 17.69
CA ARG A 250 11.24 -11.81 18.27
C ARG A 250 11.40 -13.27 18.63
N LEU A 251 10.34 -13.91 19.15
CA LEU A 251 10.35 -15.34 19.46
C LEU A 251 10.66 -16.18 18.20
N ASP A 252 10.09 -15.82 17.05
CA ASP A 252 10.35 -16.54 15.79
C ASP A 252 11.80 -16.39 15.32
N ARG A 253 12.41 -15.21 15.51
CA ARG A 253 13.84 -15.01 15.25
C ARG A 253 14.70 -15.89 16.15
N GLU A 254 14.38 -15.98 17.43
CA GLU A 254 15.13 -16.81 18.38
C GLU A 254 14.96 -18.32 18.09
N ILE A 255 13.74 -18.74 17.75
CA ILE A 255 13.42 -20.09 17.27
C ILE A 255 14.25 -20.41 16.03
N ARG A 256 14.30 -19.52 15.03
CA ARG A 256 15.10 -19.69 13.81
C ARG A 256 16.60 -19.73 14.09
N LEU A 257 17.07 -18.90 15.03
CA LEU A 257 18.46 -18.92 15.47
C LEU A 257 18.83 -20.21 16.19
N THR A 258 17.88 -20.85 16.87
CA THR A 258 18.08 -22.11 17.59
C THR A 258 17.97 -23.33 16.67
N ALA A 259 17.10 -23.26 15.67
CA ALA A 259 16.85 -24.34 14.72
C ALA A 259 18.10 -24.72 13.90
N ASP A 260 18.22 -25.99 13.58
CA ASP A 260 19.21 -26.45 12.59
C ASP A 260 18.78 -26.11 11.15
N GLU A 261 19.61 -26.44 10.16
CA GLU A 261 19.34 -26.18 8.74
C GLU A 261 18.03 -26.83 8.24
N THR A 262 17.59 -27.89 8.91
CA THR A 262 16.35 -28.61 8.60
C THR A 262 15.14 -28.09 9.38
N GLY A 263 15.32 -27.05 10.20
CA GLY A 263 14.25 -26.49 11.03
C GLY A 263 13.99 -27.26 12.32
N ALA A 264 14.84 -28.24 12.68
CA ALA A 264 14.68 -29.05 13.89
C ALA A 264 15.16 -28.30 15.13
N ILE A 265 14.39 -28.39 16.21
CA ILE A 265 14.66 -27.76 17.50
C ILE A 265 14.39 -28.77 18.61
N ASP A 266 15.33 -28.93 19.53
CA ASP A 266 15.15 -29.71 20.75
C ASP A 266 15.09 -28.79 21.96
N LEU A 267 13.91 -28.73 22.59
CA LEU A 267 13.62 -27.94 23.79
C LEU A 267 13.28 -28.84 24.99
N ARG A 268 13.68 -30.12 24.98
CA ARG A 268 13.45 -31.01 26.12
C ARG A 268 14.20 -30.51 27.37
N PRO A 269 13.64 -30.72 28.58
CA PRO A 269 14.29 -30.27 29.81
C PRO A 269 15.64 -30.92 30.12
N GLU A 270 15.87 -32.13 29.60
CA GLU A 270 17.06 -32.94 29.88
C GLU A 270 18.16 -32.82 28.81
N SER A 271 17.93 -32.01 27.78
CA SER A 271 18.95 -31.73 26.77
C SER A 271 20.06 -30.87 27.39
N PRO A 272 21.35 -31.24 27.27
CA PRO A 272 22.43 -30.55 27.96
C PRO A 272 22.60 -29.10 27.48
N GLY A 273 22.21 -28.14 28.34
CA GLY A 273 22.42 -26.70 28.17
C GLY A 273 21.69 -25.87 29.24
N GLN A 274 22.29 -24.76 29.67
CA GLN A 274 21.67 -23.75 30.53
C GLN A 274 20.64 -22.91 29.74
N SER A 275 19.57 -23.52 29.23
CA SER A 275 18.47 -22.74 28.65
C SER A 275 17.61 -22.16 29.77
N ASP A 276 17.52 -20.84 29.84
CA ASP A 276 16.63 -20.12 30.77
C ASP A 276 15.21 -20.74 30.71
N PRO A 277 14.67 -21.27 31.84
CA PRO A 277 13.37 -21.93 31.88
C PRO A 277 12.22 -21.05 31.37
N GLU A 278 12.33 -19.73 31.57
CA GLU A 278 11.33 -18.76 31.13
C GLU A 278 11.31 -18.65 29.60
N ILE A 279 12.48 -18.46 28.99
CA ILE A 279 12.63 -18.37 27.53
C ILE A 279 12.17 -19.65 26.85
N ARG A 280 12.54 -20.80 27.42
CA ARG A 280 12.09 -22.09 26.92
C ARG A 280 10.57 -22.18 26.92
N ARG A 281 9.91 -21.71 27.98
CA ARG A 281 8.43 -21.70 28.07
C ARG A 281 7.81 -20.83 26.96
N LEU A 282 8.35 -19.63 26.73
CA LEU A 282 7.90 -18.74 25.67
C LEU A 282 8.07 -19.37 24.27
N MET A 283 9.22 -19.98 24.01
CA MET A 283 9.49 -20.67 22.73
C MET A 283 8.57 -21.89 22.53
N VAL A 284 8.35 -22.71 23.56
CA VAL A 284 7.43 -23.86 23.49
C VAL A 284 6.00 -23.37 23.24
N GLY A 285 5.54 -22.36 23.97
CA GLY A 285 4.21 -21.77 23.75
C GLY A 285 4.05 -21.24 22.33
N ARG A 286 5.08 -20.57 21.81
CA ARG A 286 5.10 -20.08 20.42
C ARG A 286 5.04 -21.22 19.41
N LEU A 287 5.85 -22.27 19.58
CA LEU A 287 5.87 -23.43 18.70
C LEU A 287 4.54 -24.21 18.71
N GLN A 288 3.90 -24.35 19.87
CA GLN A 288 2.54 -24.90 19.97
C GLN A 288 1.52 -24.08 19.19
N HIS A 289 1.65 -22.75 19.19
CA HIS A 289 0.78 -21.89 18.39
C HIS A 289 1.09 -22.02 16.89
N LEU A 290 2.36 -22.06 16.49
CA LEU A 290 2.77 -22.32 15.10
C LEU A 290 2.29 -23.69 14.60
N GLU A 291 2.24 -24.71 15.46
CA GLU A 291 1.70 -26.03 15.13
C GLU A 291 0.20 -26.00 14.82
N LYS A 292 -0.60 -25.24 15.58
CA LYS A 292 -2.03 -25.03 15.29
C LYS A 292 -2.25 -24.39 13.91
N MET A 293 -1.32 -23.54 13.47
CA MET A 293 -1.33 -22.92 12.14
C MET A 293 -0.71 -23.80 11.04
N GLY A 294 -0.19 -24.98 11.38
CA GLY A 294 0.50 -25.87 10.45
C GLY A 294 1.87 -25.37 9.99
N LEU A 295 2.47 -24.40 10.71
CA LEU A 295 3.80 -23.85 10.43
C LEU A 295 4.92 -24.54 11.22
N ALA A 296 4.56 -25.35 12.22
CA ALA A 296 5.45 -26.23 12.96
C ALA A 296 4.79 -27.61 13.17
N ALA A 297 5.59 -28.60 13.54
CA ALA A 297 5.12 -29.93 13.92
C ALA A 297 5.87 -30.43 15.15
N SER A 298 5.15 -31.07 16.07
CA SER A 298 5.72 -31.83 17.18
C SER A 298 5.74 -33.33 16.84
N GLU A 299 6.94 -33.92 16.74
CA GLU A 299 7.06 -35.37 16.55
C GLU A 299 7.17 -36.11 17.89
N LEU A 300 7.78 -35.48 18.89
CA LEU A 300 7.95 -35.97 20.25
C LEU A 300 7.81 -34.80 21.24
N PRO A 301 7.43 -35.04 22.51
CA PRO A 301 7.38 -33.99 23.51
C PRO A 301 8.71 -33.23 23.62
N GLY A 302 8.69 -31.93 23.32
CA GLY A 302 9.87 -31.06 23.36
C GLY A 302 10.74 -31.06 22.10
N GLU A 303 10.47 -31.93 21.12
CA GLU A 303 11.14 -31.90 19.80
C GLU A 303 10.21 -31.33 18.73
N TRP A 304 10.65 -30.25 18.10
CA TRP A 304 9.87 -29.47 17.15
C TRP A 304 10.55 -29.40 15.80
N MET A 305 9.74 -29.29 14.75
CA MET A 305 10.21 -28.99 13.40
C MET A 305 9.44 -27.80 12.85
N VAL A 306 10.14 -26.72 12.54
CA VAL A 306 9.57 -25.51 11.94
C VAL A 306 9.63 -25.62 10.42
N GLY A 307 8.53 -25.34 9.75
CA GLY A 307 8.47 -25.35 8.28
C GLY A 307 9.41 -24.31 7.67
N LEU A 308 10.03 -24.65 6.54
CA LEU A 308 10.98 -23.75 5.85
C LEU A 308 10.33 -22.44 5.38
N GLU A 309 9.04 -22.49 5.03
CA GLU A 309 8.24 -21.33 4.61
C GLU A 309 7.60 -20.57 5.79
N ALA A 310 7.81 -20.99 7.04
CA ALA A 310 7.13 -20.40 8.20
C ALA A 310 7.39 -18.89 8.34
N GLU A 311 8.63 -18.45 8.08
CA GLU A 311 8.95 -17.01 8.10
C GLU A 311 8.16 -16.24 7.04
N ARG A 312 8.10 -16.75 5.81
CA ARG A 312 7.35 -16.11 4.72
C ARG A 312 5.86 -16.06 5.04
N SER A 313 5.28 -17.17 5.51
CA SER A 313 3.87 -17.26 5.88
C SER A 313 3.51 -16.30 7.03
N LEU A 314 4.33 -16.21 8.07
CA LEU A 314 4.09 -15.28 9.18
C LEU A 314 4.22 -13.81 8.77
N ARG A 315 5.13 -13.49 7.84
CA ARG A 315 5.23 -12.13 7.27
C ARG A 315 4.01 -11.78 6.42
N ASP A 316 3.53 -12.72 5.61
CA ASP A 316 2.33 -12.56 4.80
C ASP A 316 1.06 -12.40 5.66
N LEU A 317 0.92 -13.22 6.70
CA LEU A 317 -0.17 -13.09 7.69
C LEU A 317 -0.13 -11.74 8.41
N GLY A 318 1.05 -11.30 8.85
CA GLY A 318 1.22 -9.98 9.45
C GLY A 318 0.79 -8.85 8.51
N MET A 319 1.28 -8.87 7.27
CA MET A 319 0.89 -7.91 6.23
C MET A 319 -0.62 -7.93 5.97
N ARG A 320 -1.22 -9.12 5.89
CA ARG A 320 -2.66 -9.28 5.71
C ARG A 320 -3.44 -8.68 6.88
N GLY A 321 -2.99 -8.93 8.11
CA GLY A 321 -3.58 -8.35 9.32
C GLY A 321 -3.54 -6.81 9.32
N ASP A 322 -2.42 -6.22 8.90
CA ASP A 322 -2.26 -4.77 8.81
C ASP A 322 -3.19 -4.16 7.73
N ILE A 323 -3.34 -4.84 6.59
CA ILE A 323 -4.31 -4.45 5.55
C ILE A 323 -5.75 -4.52 6.10
N ILE A 324 -6.12 -5.60 6.79
CA ILE A 324 -7.46 -5.76 7.37
C ILE A 324 -7.75 -4.64 8.38
N LYS A 325 -6.79 -4.26 9.22
CA LYS A 325 -6.92 -3.12 10.13
C LYS A 325 -7.16 -1.81 9.37
N THR A 326 -6.40 -1.57 8.31
CA THR A 326 -6.52 -0.39 7.45
C THR A 326 -7.92 -0.32 6.83
N MET A 327 -8.41 -1.44 6.30
CA MET A 327 -9.77 -1.55 5.76
C MET A 327 -10.83 -1.29 6.83
N HIS A 328 -10.74 -1.92 8.00
CA HIS A 328 -11.68 -1.69 9.10
C HIS A 328 -11.75 -0.22 9.50
N ARG A 329 -10.60 0.45 9.64
CA ARG A 329 -10.56 1.87 10.00
C ARG A 329 -11.27 2.74 8.96
N ALA A 330 -10.92 2.60 7.69
CA ALA A 330 -11.49 3.39 6.61
C ALA A 330 -13.01 3.21 6.45
N PHE A 331 -13.54 2.01 6.71
CA PHE A 331 -14.98 1.76 6.69
C PHE A 331 -15.69 2.20 7.97
N ALA A 332 -15.05 2.07 9.14
CA ALA A 332 -15.61 2.51 10.42
C ALA A 332 -15.77 4.04 10.49
N GLU A 333 -14.81 4.80 9.97
CA GLU A 333 -14.88 6.27 9.86
C GLU A 333 -16.09 6.76 9.06
N ARG A 334 -16.65 5.90 8.20
CA ARG A 334 -17.85 6.18 7.39
C ARG A 334 -19.14 5.63 7.98
N GLY A 335 -19.08 4.97 9.15
CA GLY A 335 -20.23 4.30 9.76
C GLY A 335 -20.68 3.02 9.04
N GLU A 336 -19.87 2.49 8.13
CA GLU A 336 -20.20 1.33 7.30
C GLU A 336 -19.41 0.09 7.72
N ALA A 337 -19.66 -0.43 8.91
CA ALA A 337 -18.95 -1.63 9.39
C ALA A 337 -19.20 -2.84 8.47
N ARG A 338 -18.14 -3.31 7.81
CA ARG A 338 -18.12 -4.52 6.97
C ARG A 338 -17.56 -5.71 7.75
N GLY A 339 -18.04 -6.91 7.44
CA GLY A 339 -17.47 -8.14 8.00
C GLY A 339 -16.13 -8.47 7.34
N VAL A 340 -15.24 -9.15 8.06
CA VAL A 340 -13.93 -9.60 7.52
C VAL A 340 -14.12 -10.51 6.29
N ALA A 341 -15.24 -11.23 6.20
CA ALA A 341 -15.58 -12.09 5.06
C ALA A 341 -15.82 -11.30 3.77
N ASP A 342 -16.16 -10.01 3.87
CA ASP A 342 -16.41 -9.14 2.72
C ASP A 342 -15.12 -8.51 2.20
N PHE A 343 -14.00 -8.69 2.91
CA PHE A 343 -12.71 -8.12 2.55
C PHE A 343 -11.95 -9.01 1.58
N VAL A 344 -11.61 -8.43 0.42
CA VAL A 344 -10.78 -9.05 -0.61
C VAL A 344 -9.47 -8.30 -0.68
N ILE A 345 -8.37 -9.01 -0.41
CA ILE A 345 -7.02 -8.46 -0.47
C ILE A 345 -6.37 -8.97 -1.75
N GLU A 346 -6.28 -8.10 -2.75
CA GLU A 346 -5.77 -8.45 -4.06
C GLU A 346 -4.24 -8.37 -4.07
N GLY A 347 -3.60 -9.53 -3.90
CA GLY A 347 -2.14 -9.71 -3.92
C GLY A 347 -1.49 -9.65 -5.31
N GLY A 348 -2.21 -9.14 -6.32
CA GLY A 348 -1.67 -8.91 -7.66
C GLY A 348 -2.47 -9.51 -8.83
N GLN A 349 -3.58 -10.20 -8.59
CA GLN A 349 -4.43 -10.73 -9.67
C GLN A 349 -5.92 -10.63 -9.31
N PRO A 350 -6.57 -9.47 -9.55
CA PRO A 350 -8.02 -9.40 -9.47
C PRO A 350 -8.63 -10.36 -10.49
N SER A 351 -9.49 -11.26 -10.01
CA SER A 351 -10.13 -12.31 -10.82
C SER A 351 -11.13 -11.74 -11.83
N SER A 352 -11.58 -10.50 -11.63
CA SER A 352 -12.59 -9.81 -12.44
C SER A 352 -12.32 -8.30 -12.49
N GLN A 353 -12.99 -7.62 -13.41
CA GLN A 353 -13.03 -6.16 -13.44
C GLN A 353 -13.72 -5.65 -12.17
N ILE A 354 -13.04 -4.80 -11.41
CA ILE A 354 -13.58 -4.23 -10.17
C ILE A 354 -14.13 -2.85 -10.49
N ILE A 355 -15.43 -2.66 -10.29
CA ILE A 355 -16.10 -1.35 -10.38
C ILE A 355 -16.71 -1.07 -9.02
N GLY A 356 -16.57 0.16 -8.54
CA GLY A 356 -17.06 0.51 -7.22
C GLY A 356 -16.76 1.95 -6.82
N ARG A 357 -17.13 2.27 -5.58
CA ARG A 357 -16.84 3.55 -4.94
C ARG A 357 -15.44 3.55 -4.36
N LEU A 358 -14.66 4.60 -4.60
CA LEU A 358 -13.36 4.79 -3.97
C LEU A 358 -13.57 5.20 -2.50
N VAL A 359 -13.17 4.33 -1.56
CA VAL A 359 -13.32 4.57 -0.12
C VAL A 359 -12.13 5.35 0.42
N ASP A 360 -10.93 4.87 0.11
CA ASP A 360 -9.67 5.47 0.51
C ASP A 360 -8.54 5.06 -0.46
N ARG A 361 -7.41 5.75 -0.38
CA ARG A 361 -6.17 5.44 -1.09
C ARG A 361 -4.97 5.80 -0.22
N GLY A 362 -3.90 5.03 -0.28
CA GLY A 362 -2.70 5.29 0.52
C GLY A 362 -1.45 4.65 -0.04
N LEU A 363 -0.37 4.68 0.73
CA LEU A 363 0.86 3.95 0.47
C LEU A 363 0.81 2.62 1.22
N HIS A 364 1.07 1.54 0.48
CA HIS A 364 1.33 0.24 1.08
C HIS A 364 2.78 0.14 1.55
N ASP A 365 3.69 0.76 0.80
CA ASP A 365 5.09 0.93 1.19
C ASP A 365 5.58 2.32 0.77
N GLU A 366 5.77 3.17 1.77
CA GLU A 366 6.12 4.58 1.60
C GLU A 366 7.51 4.78 1.00
N LEU A 367 8.43 3.84 1.22
CA LEU A 367 9.76 3.91 0.63
C LEU A 367 9.71 3.54 -0.84
N THR A 368 9.09 2.42 -1.19
CA THR A 368 9.00 1.98 -2.59
C THR A 368 8.05 2.84 -3.42
N GLY A 369 7.09 3.50 -2.75
CA GLY A 369 6.02 4.26 -3.38
C GLY A 369 4.86 3.39 -3.83
N GLU A 370 4.87 2.09 -3.50
CA GLU A 370 3.76 1.19 -3.79
C GLU A 370 2.52 1.68 -3.06
N ALA A 371 1.45 1.82 -3.82
CA ALA A 371 0.24 2.48 -3.37
C ALA A 371 -0.91 1.48 -3.30
N TYR A 372 -1.95 1.77 -2.54
CA TYR A 372 -3.17 0.98 -2.50
C TYR A 372 -4.41 1.85 -2.70
N ALA A 373 -5.46 1.27 -3.27
CA ALA A 373 -6.81 1.81 -3.25
C ALA A 373 -7.74 0.84 -2.55
N LEU A 374 -8.63 1.38 -1.72
CA LEU A 374 -9.74 0.68 -1.11
C LEU A 374 -11.01 1.01 -1.89
N ILE A 375 -11.64 -0.01 -2.45
CA ILE A 375 -12.81 0.13 -3.32
C ILE A 375 -13.96 -0.69 -2.74
N ASP A 376 -15.09 -0.04 -2.52
CA ASP A 376 -16.34 -0.71 -2.16
C ASP A 376 -17.05 -1.11 -3.45
N GLY A 377 -16.95 -2.40 -3.78
CA GLY A 377 -17.31 -2.95 -5.07
C GLY A 377 -18.81 -3.11 -5.27
N THR A 378 -19.26 -2.99 -6.51
CA THR A 378 -20.66 -3.28 -6.87
C THR A 378 -21.02 -4.76 -6.70
N ASP A 379 -20.02 -5.63 -6.51
CA ASP A 379 -20.13 -7.03 -6.12
C ASP A 379 -20.41 -7.23 -4.61
N GLY A 380 -20.53 -6.15 -3.85
CA GLY A 380 -20.81 -6.16 -2.41
C GLY A 380 -19.58 -6.43 -1.54
N ARG A 381 -18.39 -6.53 -2.14
CA ARG A 381 -17.13 -6.77 -1.43
C ARG A 381 -16.28 -5.51 -1.35
N ALA A 382 -15.45 -5.43 -0.31
CA ALA A 382 -14.46 -4.38 -0.18
C ALA A 382 -13.10 -4.88 -0.67
N HIS A 383 -12.54 -4.20 -1.67
CA HIS A 383 -11.32 -4.59 -2.36
C HIS A 383 -10.15 -3.71 -1.96
N HIS A 384 -9.09 -4.31 -1.44
CA HIS A 384 -7.79 -3.65 -1.30
C HIS A 384 -6.90 -4.01 -2.49
N VAL A 385 -6.63 -3.04 -3.35
CA VAL A 385 -5.89 -3.24 -4.61
C VAL A 385 -4.56 -2.50 -4.58
N ARG A 386 -3.47 -3.21 -4.87
CA ARG A 386 -2.10 -2.65 -4.92
C ARG A 386 -1.75 -2.09 -6.30
N PHE A 387 -1.10 -0.93 -6.32
CA PHE A 387 -0.58 -0.25 -7.49
C PHE A 387 0.92 0.00 -7.32
N ARG A 388 1.64 0.06 -8.45
CA ARG A 388 3.11 0.21 -8.44
C ARG A 388 3.61 1.57 -7.94
N GLY A 389 2.75 2.59 -7.95
CA GLY A 389 3.14 3.97 -7.66
C GLY A 389 1.94 4.88 -7.40
N LEU A 390 2.16 5.97 -6.66
CA LEU A 390 1.17 7.03 -6.43
C LEU A 390 0.65 7.70 -7.71
N GLU A 391 1.43 7.64 -8.78
CA GLU A 391 1.04 8.12 -10.12
C GLU A 391 -0.28 7.50 -10.60
N ALA A 392 -0.60 6.28 -10.15
CA ALA A 392 -1.88 5.63 -10.43
C ALA A 392 -3.08 6.44 -9.92
N PHE A 393 -2.88 7.34 -8.95
CA PHE A 393 -3.90 8.15 -8.31
C PHE A 393 -3.88 9.63 -8.71
N GLU A 394 -2.97 10.06 -9.59
CA GLU A 394 -2.87 11.46 -10.05
C GLU A 394 -4.23 12.00 -10.55
N HIS A 395 -5.01 11.13 -11.18
CA HIS A 395 -6.30 11.45 -11.76
C HIS A 395 -7.47 10.76 -11.06
N ALA A 396 -7.25 10.11 -9.92
CA ALA A 396 -8.32 9.47 -9.16
C ALA A 396 -9.38 10.50 -8.71
N PRO A 397 -10.65 10.12 -8.62
CA PRO A 397 -11.66 11.01 -8.08
C PRO A 397 -11.46 11.21 -6.57
N PRO A 398 -12.13 12.20 -5.96
CA PRO A 398 -12.27 12.28 -4.52
C PRO A 398 -12.86 10.99 -3.94
N ALA A 399 -12.64 10.77 -2.65
CA ALA A 399 -13.26 9.63 -1.97
C ALA A 399 -14.80 9.76 -2.04
N GLY A 400 -15.48 8.68 -2.41
CA GLY A 400 -16.90 8.67 -2.78
C GLY A 400 -17.14 8.54 -4.28
N GLY A 401 -16.22 9.02 -5.12
CA GLY A 401 -16.32 8.90 -6.58
C GLY A 401 -16.27 7.45 -7.08
N ILE A 402 -16.77 7.22 -8.29
CA ILE A 402 -16.84 5.89 -8.90
C ILE A 402 -15.60 5.61 -9.73
N VAL A 403 -14.99 4.45 -9.49
CA VAL A 403 -13.75 4.02 -10.12
C VAL A 403 -13.89 2.62 -10.70
N GLU A 404 -13.00 2.32 -11.63
CA GLU A 404 -12.82 1.00 -12.20
C GLU A 404 -11.35 0.61 -12.20
N VAL A 405 -11.05 -0.58 -11.72
CA VAL A 405 -9.71 -1.17 -11.84
C VAL A 405 -9.63 -1.91 -13.17
N ARG A 406 -8.77 -1.40 -14.06
CA ARG A 406 -8.48 -2.02 -15.34
C ARG A 406 -7.16 -2.77 -15.29
N ARG A 407 -7.14 -3.95 -15.89
CA ARG A 407 -5.96 -4.78 -16.08
C ARG A 407 -5.42 -4.59 -17.50
N PHE A 408 -4.14 -4.28 -17.61
CA PHE A 408 -3.40 -4.27 -18.87
C PHE A 408 -2.24 -5.28 -18.81
N GLY A 409 -2.09 -6.07 -19.87
CA GLY A 409 -1.06 -7.08 -20.02
C GLY A 409 -1.59 -8.38 -20.64
N PRO A 410 -0.73 -9.26 -21.14
CA PRO A 410 -1.13 -10.56 -21.69
C PRO A 410 -1.91 -11.38 -20.65
N ALA A 411 -2.86 -12.20 -21.12
CA ALA A 411 -3.54 -13.17 -20.28
C ALA A 411 -2.49 -14.10 -19.63
N GLY A 412 -2.54 -14.25 -18.31
CA GLY A 412 -1.58 -15.06 -17.54
C GLY A 412 -0.31 -14.32 -17.08
N ASP A 413 -0.14 -13.03 -17.37
CA ASP A 413 0.97 -12.25 -16.80
C ASP A 413 0.90 -12.26 -15.26
N THR A 414 2.02 -12.61 -14.64
CA THR A 414 2.18 -12.67 -13.18
C THR A 414 2.29 -11.28 -12.54
N ARG A 415 2.52 -10.22 -13.34
CA ARG A 415 2.58 -8.82 -12.87
C ARG A 415 1.86 -7.88 -13.83
N PRO A 416 0.52 -7.96 -13.96
CA PRO A 416 -0.21 -7.07 -14.83
C PRO A 416 -0.05 -5.60 -14.39
N THR A 417 -0.22 -4.69 -15.33
CA THR A 417 -0.31 -3.26 -15.02
C THR A 417 -1.76 -2.93 -14.68
N LEU A 418 -2.00 -2.53 -13.43
CA LEU A 418 -3.30 -2.08 -12.96
C LEU A 418 -3.41 -0.57 -13.11
N VAL A 419 -4.54 -0.10 -13.62
CA VAL A 419 -4.86 1.33 -13.76
C VAL A 419 -6.19 1.61 -13.08
N LEU A 420 -6.22 2.61 -12.21
CA LEU A 420 -7.46 3.15 -11.66
C LEU A 420 -8.05 4.15 -12.66
N ALA A 421 -9.19 3.79 -13.25
CA ALA A 421 -9.93 4.63 -14.18
C ALA A 421 -11.11 5.29 -13.46
N THR A 422 -11.20 6.62 -13.53
CA THR A 422 -12.36 7.36 -13.02
C THR A 422 -13.56 7.12 -13.92
N ARG A 423 -14.69 6.75 -13.31
CA ARG A 423 -16.01 6.65 -13.97
C ARG A 423 -16.91 7.81 -13.60
N SER A 424 -16.80 8.33 -12.38
CA SER A 424 -17.46 9.55 -11.93
C SER A 424 -16.64 10.19 -10.82
N ASP A 425 -16.48 11.52 -10.85
CA ASP A 425 -15.94 12.28 -9.71
C ASP A 425 -16.98 12.47 -8.59
N LEU A 426 -18.27 12.35 -8.93
CA LEU A 426 -19.38 12.45 -8.00
C LEU A 426 -19.65 11.11 -7.31
N ASP A 427 -20.02 11.18 -6.04
CA ASP A 427 -20.60 10.06 -5.30
C ASP A 427 -22.03 9.73 -5.80
N LEU A 428 -22.65 8.68 -5.26
CA LEU A 428 -24.00 8.29 -5.68
C LEU A 428 -25.03 9.39 -5.40
N GLY A 429 -24.94 10.04 -4.24
CA GLY A 429 -25.85 11.13 -3.84
C GLY A 429 -25.81 12.30 -4.83
N GLY A 430 -24.61 12.76 -5.17
CA GLY A 430 -24.41 13.83 -6.15
C GLY A 430 -24.88 13.45 -7.56
N GLN A 431 -24.81 12.17 -7.93
CA GLN A 431 -25.31 11.71 -9.24
C GLN A 431 -26.83 11.68 -9.33
N ILE A 432 -27.54 11.37 -8.24
CA ILE A 432 -29.03 11.32 -8.25
C ILE A 432 -29.62 12.66 -8.70
N THR A 433 -29.10 13.77 -8.18
CA THR A 433 -29.62 15.12 -8.42
C THR A 433 -28.90 15.89 -9.52
N ALA A 434 -27.83 15.32 -10.10
CA ALA A 434 -27.03 15.97 -11.12
C ALA A 434 -27.84 16.37 -12.36
N LYS A 435 -27.58 17.54 -12.92
CA LYS A 435 -28.23 18.00 -14.15
C LYS A 435 -27.63 17.38 -15.42
N GLY A 436 -26.35 17.00 -15.34
CA GLY A 436 -25.62 16.34 -16.42
C GLY A 436 -25.81 14.84 -16.49
N ALA A 437 -25.21 14.22 -17.50
CA ALA A 437 -25.20 12.78 -17.67
C ALA A 437 -24.25 12.15 -16.64
N THR A 438 -24.71 11.16 -15.89
CA THR A 438 -23.95 10.55 -14.79
C THR A 438 -23.59 9.10 -15.09
N TRP A 439 -22.74 8.50 -14.25
CA TRP A 439 -22.46 7.07 -14.34
C TRP A 439 -23.73 6.21 -14.13
N LEU A 440 -24.67 6.65 -13.28
CA LEU A 440 -26.00 6.04 -13.14
C LEU A 440 -26.79 6.04 -14.45
N ASP A 441 -26.80 7.17 -15.18
CA ASP A 441 -27.49 7.28 -16.46
C ASP A 441 -26.88 6.33 -17.51
N HIS A 442 -25.55 6.18 -17.51
CA HIS A 442 -24.88 5.17 -18.33
C HIS A 442 -25.29 3.75 -17.96
N ARG A 443 -25.46 3.42 -16.67
CA ARG A 443 -25.96 2.09 -16.24
C ARG A 443 -27.40 1.85 -16.71
N LEU A 444 -28.26 2.88 -16.71
CA LEU A 444 -29.66 2.77 -17.09
C LEU A 444 -29.88 2.48 -18.58
N VAL A 445 -28.96 2.92 -19.45
CA VAL A 445 -29.05 2.73 -20.92
C VAL A 445 -28.22 1.55 -21.45
N GLU A 446 -27.48 0.85 -20.58
CA GLU A 446 -26.66 -0.28 -20.98
C GLU A 446 -27.49 -1.43 -21.55
N ARG A 447 -27.02 -2.04 -22.64
CA ARG A 447 -27.70 -3.18 -23.29
C ARG A 447 -27.67 -4.43 -22.42
N GLU A 448 -26.54 -4.67 -21.78
CA GLU A 448 -26.33 -5.79 -20.86
C GLU A 448 -26.14 -5.20 -19.46
N PRO A 449 -27.14 -5.35 -18.57
CA PRO A 449 -27.06 -4.81 -17.23
C PRO A 449 -25.88 -5.42 -16.47
N MET A 450 -25.05 -4.56 -15.90
CA MET A 450 -23.98 -4.97 -15.01
C MET A 450 -24.57 -5.65 -13.75
N PRO A 451 -24.04 -6.80 -13.30
CA PRO A 451 -24.51 -7.44 -12.09
C PRO A 451 -24.22 -6.57 -10.85
N LEU A 452 -25.25 -6.36 -10.03
CA LEU A 452 -25.18 -5.62 -8.77
C LEU A 452 -25.54 -6.56 -7.62
N ALA A 453 -24.71 -6.60 -6.58
CA ALA A 453 -24.96 -7.43 -5.41
C ALA A 453 -26.18 -6.97 -4.62
N MET A 454 -26.77 -7.90 -3.87
CA MET A 454 -27.95 -7.63 -3.04
C MET A 454 -27.66 -6.82 -1.78
N GLY A 455 -26.39 -6.73 -1.37
CA GLY A 455 -25.92 -6.00 -0.19
C GLY A 455 -24.72 -5.09 -0.50
N GLY A 456 -24.29 -4.34 0.51
CA GLY A 456 -23.21 -3.36 0.39
C GLY A 456 -23.47 -2.32 -0.71
N PHE A 457 -22.40 -1.88 -1.38
CA PHE A 457 -22.48 -0.88 -2.43
C PHE A 457 -23.31 -1.28 -3.65
N GLY A 458 -23.46 -2.58 -3.92
CA GLY A 458 -24.36 -3.09 -4.96
C GLY A 458 -25.83 -2.75 -4.71
N ARG A 459 -26.27 -2.81 -3.43
CA ARG A 459 -27.63 -2.39 -3.03
C ARG A 459 -27.79 -0.88 -3.15
N GLU A 460 -26.86 -0.12 -2.60
CA GLU A 460 -26.87 1.35 -2.64
C GLU A 460 -26.91 1.85 -4.10
N THR A 461 -26.17 1.21 -5.00
CA THR A 461 -26.20 1.53 -6.43
C THR A 461 -27.58 1.34 -7.03
N ARG A 462 -28.29 0.24 -6.71
CA ARG A 462 -29.65 -0.01 -7.20
C ARG A 462 -30.64 1.03 -6.69
N GLU A 463 -30.59 1.32 -5.39
CA GLU A 463 -31.42 2.36 -4.76
C GLU A 463 -31.15 3.73 -5.41
N ALA A 464 -29.89 4.06 -5.69
CA ALA A 464 -29.52 5.28 -6.39
C ALA A 464 -30.00 5.32 -7.84
N MET A 465 -29.96 4.20 -8.57
CA MET A 465 -30.52 4.09 -9.93
C MET A 465 -32.03 4.29 -9.94
N GLU A 466 -32.75 3.74 -8.96
CA GLU A 466 -34.19 3.95 -8.78
C GLU A 466 -34.49 5.43 -8.48
N ALA A 467 -33.81 6.03 -7.51
CA ALA A 467 -33.96 7.44 -7.16
C ALA A 467 -33.62 8.38 -8.34
N ARG A 468 -32.56 8.07 -9.09
CA ARG A 468 -32.19 8.81 -10.31
C ARG A 468 -33.27 8.69 -11.38
N THR A 469 -33.86 7.51 -11.54
CA THR A 469 -34.96 7.29 -12.49
C THR A 469 -36.17 8.16 -12.16
N GLU A 470 -36.54 8.28 -10.87
CA GLU A 470 -37.63 9.17 -10.45
C GLU A 470 -37.32 10.64 -10.75
N GLN A 471 -36.07 11.08 -10.56
CA GLN A 471 -35.64 12.43 -10.96
C GLN A 471 -35.78 12.66 -12.47
N LEU A 472 -35.39 11.70 -13.30
CA LEU A 472 -35.55 11.79 -14.75
C LEU A 472 -37.03 11.83 -15.17
N ILE A 473 -37.91 11.11 -14.46
CA ILE A 473 -39.37 11.16 -14.69
C ILE A 473 -39.92 12.56 -14.36
N GLN A 474 -39.55 13.11 -13.20
CA GLN A 474 -39.97 14.46 -12.80
C GLN A 474 -39.51 15.54 -13.79
N GLN A 475 -38.35 15.34 -14.42
CA GLN A 475 -37.81 16.24 -15.44
C GLN A 475 -38.37 16.00 -16.85
N GLY A 476 -39.28 15.03 -17.02
CA GLY A 476 -39.87 14.65 -18.31
C GLY A 476 -38.90 13.93 -19.27
N LEU A 477 -37.75 13.47 -18.76
CA LEU A 477 -36.72 12.75 -19.53
C LEU A 477 -36.89 11.23 -19.49
N ALA A 478 -37.83 10.74 -18.68
CA ALA A 478 -38.24 9.35 -18.63
C ALA A 478 -39.75 9.27 -18.35
N ARG A 479 -40.36 8.14 -18.69
CA ARG A 479 -41.76 7.84 -18.32
C ARG A 479 -41.91 6.40 -17.88
N ARG A 480 -42.84 6.17 -16.95
CA ARG A 480 -43.18 4.84 -16.45
C ARG A 480 -44.41 4.31 -17.20
N GLU A 481 -44.26 3.17 -17.85
CA GLU A 481 -45.35 2.41 -18.48
C GLU A 481 -45.48 1.06 -17.77
N GLY A 482 -46.37 0.98 -16.79
CA GLY A 482 -46.49 -0.18 -15.90
C GLY A 482 -45.20 -0.40 -15.11
N GLN A 483 -44.58 -1.57 -15.27
CA GLN A 483 -43.28 -1.90 -14.66
C GLN A 483 -42.07 -1.48 -15.51
N ARG A 484 -42.28 -1.00 -16.74
CA ARG A 484 -41.18 -0.60 -17.63
C ARG A 484 -40.91 0.89 -17.52
N ILE A 485 -39.63 1.24 -17.53
CA ILE A 485 -39.17 2.62 -17.63
C ILE A 485 -38.73 2.86 -19.07
N ILE A 486 -39.29 3.88 -19.69
CA ILE A 486 -38.92 4.33 -21.04
C ILE A 486 -38.16 5.63 -20.88
N LEU A 487 -36.88 5.59 -21.20
CA LEU A 487 -35.99 6.74 -21.23
C LEU A 487 -36.18 7.51 -22.53
N GLN A 488 -36.00 8.83 -22.50
CA GLN A 488 -36.01 9.65 -23.70
C GLN A 488 -34.92 9.16 -24.67
N ARG A 489 -35.21 9.22 -25.98
CA ARG A 489 -34.18 9.05 -26.99
C ARG A 489 -33.07 10.08 -26.78
N ASP A 490 -31.82 9.64 -26.97
CA ASP A 490 -30.65 10.51 -26.85
C ASP A 490 -30.50 11.16 -25.45
N LEU A 491 -30.93 10.44 -24.40
CA LEU A 491 -30.91 10.92 -23.00
C LEU A 491 -29.54 11.48 -22.58
N LEU A 492 -28.47 10.71 -22.80
CA LEU A 492 -27.13 11.09 -22.35
C LEU A 492 -26.66 12.41 -22.98
N ASN A 493 -26.85 12.58 -24.29
CA ASN A 493 -26.48 13.81 -24.98
C ASN A 493 -27.41 14.98 -24.60
N THR A 494 -28.66 14.71 -24.27
CA THR A 494 -29.60 15.74 -23.77
C THR A 494 -29.15 16.27 -22.41
N LEU A 495 -28.84 15.38 -21.46
CA LEU A 495 -28.35 15.74 -20.13
C LEU A 495 -27.00 16.47 -20.21
N ARG A 496 -26.07 15.96 -21.03
CA ARG A 496 -24.75 16.58 -21.24
C ARG A 496 -24.87 17.99 -21.81
N ARG A 497 -25.74 18.22 -22.80
CA ARG A 497 -25.97 19.56 -23.37
C ARG A 497 -26.52 20.52 -22.32
N ARG A 498 -27.55 20.10 -21.56
CA ARG A 498 -28.13 20.93 -20.48
C ARG A 498 -27.09 21.38 -19.45
N GLU A 499 -26.22 20.47 -19.01
CA GLU A 499 -25.15 20.82 -18.08
C GLU A 499 -24.12 21.76 -18.71
N LEU A 500 -23.69 21.49 -19.94
CA LEU A 500 -22.72 22.34 -20.64
C LEU A 500 -23.27 23.74 -20.90
N ASP A 501 -24.53 23.89 -21.29
CA ASP A 501 -25.15 25.19 -21.52
C ASP A 501 -25.16 26.04 -20.24
N GLU A 502 -25.50 25.43 -19.10
CA GLU A 502 -25.52 26.11 -17.80
C GLU A 502 -24.11 26.49 -17.33
N VAL A 503 -23.15 25.56 -17.41
CA VAL A 503 -21.75 25.81 -17.04
C VAL A 503 -21.14 26.88 -17.93
N THR A 504 -21.43 26.84 -19.22
CA THR A 504 -20.98 27.82 -20.19
C THR A 504 -21.53 29.21 -19.89
N ALA A 505 -22.81 29.33 -19.59
CA ALA A 505 -23.42 30.60 -19.21
C ALA A 505 -22.76 31.17 -17.94
N LYS A 506 -22.50 30.32 -16.95
CA LYS A 506 -21.80 30.70 -15.71
C LYS A 506 -20.37 31.16 -15.97
N VAL A 507 -19.57 30.36 -16.69
CA VAL A 507 -18.17 30.72 -17.00
C VAL A 507 -18.10 32.00 -17.82
N SER A 508 -19.03 32.20 -18.76
CA SER A 508 -19.11 33.44 -19.53
C SER A 508 -19.40 34.65 -18.65
N ALA A 509 -20.31 34.52 -17.68
CA ALA A 509 -20.61 35.59 -16.72
C ALA A 509 -19.41 35.93 -15.82
N ASP A 510 -18.71 34.90 -15.33
CA ASP A 510 -17.57 35.07 -14.41
C ASP A 510 -16.32 35.63 -15.12
N THR A 511 -16.06 35.19 -16.36
CA THR A 511 -14.84 35.55 -17.10
C THR A 511 -15.03 36.70 -18.09
N ARG A 512 -16.28 37.06 -18.40
CA ARG A 512 -16.68 38.01 -19.46
C ARG A 512 -16.20 37.62 -20.86
N LEU A 513 -15.83 36.37 -21.07
CA LEU A 513 -15.47 35.83 -22.37
C LEU A 513 -16.71 35.16 -23.00
N PRO A 514 -16.98 35.37 -24.30
CA PRO A 514 -18.06 34.65 -24.97
C PRO A 514 -17.67 33.19 -25.19
N HIS A 515 -18.66 32.29 -25.14
CA HIS A 515 -18.47 30.90 -25.53
C HIS A 515 -18.47 30.73 -27.05
N VAL A 516 -17.53 29.94 -27.56
CA VAL A 516 -17.43 29.57 -28.96
C VAL A 516 -17.67 28.07 -29.08
N ASN A 517 -18.67 27.66 -29.87
CA ASN A 517 -18.88 26.25 -30.17
C ASN A 517 -17.77 25.73 -31.08
N ALA A 518 -17.24 24.54 -30.80
CA ALA A 518 -16.37 23.81 -31.72
C ALA A 518 -17.23 22.74 -32.41
N ALA A 519 -17.39 22.84 -33.74
CA ALA A 519 -18.02 21.80 -34.52
C ALA A 519 -17.06 20.61 -34.75
N THR A 520 -17.60 19.44 -35.02
CA THR A 520 -16.82 18.25 -35.37
C THR A 520 -15.93 18.53 -36.58
N GLY A 521 -14.64 18.18 -36.50
CA GLY A 521 -13.65 18.46 -37.54
C GLY A 521 -12.99 19.85 -37.44
N GLU A 522 -13.46 20.74 -36.58
CA GLU A 522 -12.83 22.04 -36.37
C GLU A 522 -11.57 21.97 -35.50
N HIS A 523 -10.66 22.92 -35.75
CA HIS A 523 -9.45 23.10 -34.97
C HIS A 523 -9.75 23.86 -33.68
N VAL A 524 -9.38 23.26 -32.55
CA VAL A 524 -9.37 23.91 -31.24
C VAL A 524 -7.96 24.43 -31.01
N ALA A 525 -7.80 25.74 -30.84
CA ALA A 525 -6.52 26.37 -30.57
C ALA A 525 -6.67 27.46 -29.49
N GLY A 526 -5.81 27.45 -28.47
CA GLY A 526 -5.86 28.44 -27.40
C GLY A 526 -5.07 28.04 -26.17
N THR A 527 -5.10 28.88 -25.15
CA THR A 527 -4.46 28.64 -23.86
C THR A 527 -5.34 27.77 -22.99
N TYR A 528 -4.81 26.66 -22.48
CA TYR A 528 -5.53 25.84 -21.50
C TYR A 528 -5.56 26.55 -20.14
N ARG A 529 -6.75 27.03 -19.72
CA ARG A 529 -6.91 27.87 -18.52
C ARG A 529 -7.17 27.08 -17.25
N GLN A 530 -8.09 26.13 -17.32
CA GLN A 530 -8.53 25.36 -16.15
C GLN A 530 -9.24 24.07 -16.53
N ARG A 531 -9.23 23.09 -15.61
CA ARG A 531 -10.06 21.90 -15.68
C ARG A 531 -11.39 22.13 -14.96
N LEU A 532 -12.49 21.72 -15.57
CA LEU A 532 -13.82 21.67 -14.97
C LEU A 532 -14.20 20.22 -14.73
N THR A 533 -14.65 19.92 -13.51
CA THR A 533 -15.16 18.59 -13.14
C THR A 533 -16.69 18.66 -13.09
N LEU A 534 -17.35 18.02 -14.04
CA LEU A 534 -18.81 18.03 -14.21
C LEU A 534 -19.38 16.62 -14.03
N ALA A 535 -20.71 16.49 -13.91
CA ALA A 535 -21.36 15.18 -13.85
C ALA A 535 -21.11 14.39 -15.13
N SER A 536 -21.16 15.06 -16.29
CA SER A 536 -20.90 14.48 -17.63
C SER A 536 -19.43 14.18 -17.91
N GLY A 537 -18.55 14.32 -16.90
CA GLY A 537 -17.12 14.07 -17.00
C GLY A 537 -16.27 15.33 -16.87
N ARG A 538 -14.98 15.20 -17.18
CA ARG A 538 -14.01 16.29 -17.06
C ARG A 538 -13.88 17.05 -18.38
N PHE A 539 -13.84 18.38 -18.30
CA PHE A 539 -13.68 19.27 -19.43
C PHE A 539 -12.49 20.21 -19.21
N ALA A 540 -11.86 20.64 -20.30
CA ALA A 540 -10.82 21.65 -20.33
C ALA A 540 -11.41 22.94 -20.91
N MET A 541 -11.14 24.06 -20.25
CA MET A 541 -11.43 25.39 -20.78
C MET A 541 -10.24 25.88 -21.60
N ILE A 542 -10.46 26.07 -22.90
CA ILE A 542 -9.46 26.61 -23.83
C ILE A 542 -9.86 28.05 -24.19
N ASP A 543 -8.95 28.99 -23.93
CA ASP A 543 -9.14 30.42 -24.19
C ASP A 543 -8.31 30.83 -25.42
N ASN A 544 -8.98 31.27 -26.47
CA ASN A 544 -8.33 31.66 -27.73
C ASN A 544 -8.08 33.19 -27.83
N GLY A 545 -8.36 33.95 -26.76
CA GLY A 545 -8.24 35.41 -26.72
C GLY A 545 -9.45 36.18 -27.25
N LEU A 546 -10.33 35.53 -28.01
CA LEU A 546 -11.61 36.10 -28.49
C LEU A 546 -12.82 35.52 -27.75
N GLY A 547 -12.66 34.36 -27.12
CA GLY A 547 -13.66 33.64 -26.36
C GLY A 547 -13.06 32.36 -25.77
N PHE A 548 -13.92 31.52 -25.20
CA PHE A 548 -13.51 30.22 -24.67
C PHE A 548 -14.32 29.06 -25.24
N GLN A 549 -13.71 27.88 -25.21
CA GLN A 549 -14.31 26.62 -25.61
C GLN A 549 -14.20 25.61 -24.48
N LEU A 550 -15.26 24.83 -24.25
CA LEU A 550 -15.24 23.70 -23.34
C LEU A 550 -15.10 22.40 -24.12
N VAL A 551 -14.00 21.69 -23.88
CA VAL A 551 -13.69 20.46 -24.62
C VAL A 551 -13.42 19.31 -23.67
N PRO A 552 -13.67 18.05 -24.07
CA PRO A 552 -13.40 16.91 -23.19
C PRO A 552 -11.93 16.85 -22.80
N TRP A 553 -11.68 16.73 -21.50
CA TRP A 553 -10.33 16.72 -20.96
C TRP A 553 -9.63 15.40 -21.28
N SER A 554 -8.34 15.46 -21.53
CA SER A 554 -7.46 14.29 -21.68
C SER A 554 -6.22 14.45 -20.79
N ARG A 555 -5.63 13.33 -20.38
CA ARG A 555 -4.44 13.32 -19.49
C ARG A 555 -3.28 14.14 -20.01
N GLU A 556 -3.16 14.26 -21.33
CA GLU A 556 -2.06 14.97 -22.00
C GLU A 556 -2.13 16.49 -21.78
N LEU A 557 -3.32 17.04 -21.52
CA LEU A 557 -3.54 18.47 -21.27
C LEU A 557 -3.08 18.91 -19.88
N GLU A 558 -3.06 18.03 -18.88
CA GLU A 558 -2.82 18.43 -17.49
C GLU A 558 -1.49 19.19 -17.33
N ARG A 559 -0.46 18.75 -18.05
CA ARG A 559 0.89 19.36 -18.04
C ARG A 559 1.00 20.66 -18.86
N LYS A 560 -0.09 21.08 -19.49
CA LYS A 560 -0.17 22.23 -20.40
C LYS A 560 -0.99 23.38 -19.80
N LEU A 561 -1.27 23.36 -18.50
CA LEU A 561 -1.96 24.45 -17.84
C LEU A 561 -1.19 25.78 -18.06
N GLY A 562 -1.90 26.80 -18.53
CA GLY A 562 -1.33 28.10 -18.90
C GLY A 562 -0.55 28.11 -20.22
N GLN A 563 -0.43 26.98 -20.93
CA GLN A 563 0.25 26.89 -22.23
C GLN A 563 -0.76 26.88 -23.38
N HIS A 564 -0.29 27.33 -24.55
CA HIS A 564 -1.04 27.23 -25.78
C HIS A 564 -1.08 25.78 -26.28
N VAL A 565 -2.26 25.31 -26.66
CA VAL A 565 -2.54 23.96 -27.16
C VAL A 565 -3.37 24.03 -28.43
N THR A 566 -3.17 23.06 -29.31
CA THR A 566 -3.90 22.92 -30.58
C THR A 566 -4.37 21.48 -30.76
N GLY A 567 -5.58 21.26 -31.24
CA GLY A 567 -6.14 19.94 -31.49
C GLY A 567 -7.29 19.94 -32.49
N VAL A 568 -7.76 18.75 -32.86
CA VAL A 568 -8.88 18.54 -33.79
C VAL A 568 -9.95 17.71 -33.10
N VAL A 569 -11.21 18.14 -33.20
CA VAL A 569 -12.36 17.40 -32.67
C VAL A 569 -12.66 16.19 -33.54
N LYS A 570 -12.64 14.99 -32.97
CA LYS A 570 -12.99 13.73 -33.65
C LYS A 570 -14.50 13.51 -33.70
N ASP A 571 -14.95 12.73 -34.68
CA ASP A 571 -16.36 12.29 -34.83
C ASP A 571 -16.93 11.57 -33.60
N GLY A 572 -16.07 11.03 -32.73
CA GLY A 572 -16.44 10.39 -31.45
C GLY A 572 -16.47 11.32 -30.23
N GLY A 573 -16.34 12.64 -30.42
CA GLY A 573 -16.38 13.64 -29.34
C GLY A 573 -15.12 13.76 -28.50
N GLY A 574 -14.03 13.06 -28.84
CA GLY A 574 -12.70 13.28 -28.25
C GLY A 574 -11.88 14.30 -29.06
N ILE A 575 -10.79 14.82 -28.49
CA ILE A 575 -9.85 15.69 -29.22
C ILE A 575 -8.55 14.95 -29.49
N GLU A 576 -8.07 15.03 -30.73
CA GLU A 576 -6.69 14.71 -31.08
C GLU A 576 -5.82 15.94 -30.89
N TRP A 577 -4.92 15.92 -29.91
CA TRP A 577 -4.06 17.05 -29.63
C TRP A 577 -2.79 17.01 -30.48
N GLY A 578 -2.54 18.08 -31.22
CA GLY A 578 -1.31 18.33 -31.96
C GLY A 578 -0.29 19.02 -31.07
N PHE A 579 0.25 18.32 -30.07
CA PHE A 579 1.41 18.82 -29.33
C PHE A 579 2.63 18.73 -30.26
N GLY A 580 3.03 19.86 -30.84
CA GLY A 580 4.05 19.91 -31.90
C GLY A 580 5.21 18.93 -31.69
N ARG A 581 5.52 18.14 -32.73
CA ARG A 581 6.74 17.32 -32.76
C ARG A 581 7.93 18.21 -32.38
N LYS A 582 8.81 17.72 -31.51
CA LYS A 582 10.21 18.18 -31.47
C LYS A 582 10.72 18.08 -32.91
N ARG A 583 10.78 19.21 -33.59
CA ARG A 583 11.66 19.41 -34.74
C ARG A 583 13.06 19.47 -34.14
N ASP A 584 13.68 18.30 -33.96
CA ASP A 584 15.13 18.24 -34.08
C ASP A 584 15.41 18.56 -35.55
N ILE A 585 15.56 19.85 -35.83
CA ILE A 585 16.23 20.31 -37.05
C ILE A 585 17.71 20.07 -36.77
N GLY A 586 18.28 19.16 -37.56
CA GLY A 586 19.69 18.82 -37.48
C GLY A 586 20.61 19.99 -37.80
N LEU A 587 21.81 19.89 -37.24
CA LEU A 587 23.04 20.02 -38.00
C LEU A 587 23.77 18.67 -37.92
#